data_AF-A0AAE0X037-F1
#
_entry.id   AF-A0AAE0X037-F1
#
_cell.length_a   1.000
_cell.length_b   1.000
_cell.length_c   1.000
_cell.angle_alpha   90.00
_cell.angle_beta   90.00
_cell.angle_gamma   90.00
#
_symmetry.space_group_name_H-M   'P 1'
#
loop_
_entity.id
_entity.type
_entity.pdbx_description
1 polymer ?
#
loop_
_entity_poly.entity_id
_entity_poly.type
_entity_poly.pdbx_seq_one_letter_code
_entity_poly.pdbx_strand_id
1 'polypeptide(L)'
;MLDCAACNSATHLGLDNDKGFFIFGQSWGGMLGGAYATTRPRGLKRLVIGSGPASIPLYVEGVKELLNGLPPDVQETLAECEEKADTTSNEYKAAAGVWMKKHVFRLDEFPRAVLDTIENTKTDPTVYTTMCGPSEFQITGTIKDMDFTPDAHKIDVPVLLLNGRYDEASDLCVEPWFGEIPKVKWGAARAGESHGLL
;
A
#
# COMPACT_ATOMS: atom_id res chain seq x y z
N MET A 1 5.75 11.28 21.34
CA MET A 1 6.28 10.01 21.88
C MET A 1 5.10 9.18 22.33
N LEU A 2 4.71 8.17 21.55
CA LEU A 2 3.76 7.15 22.01
C LEU A 2 4.56 6.12 22.80
N ASP A 3 4.78 6.41 24.08
CA ASP A 3 5.33 5.45 25.03
C ASP A 3 4.17 4.58 25.52
N CYS A 4 3.89 3.52 24.78
CA CYS A 4 2.80 2.60 25.08
C CYS A 4 3.22 1.16 24.77
N ALA A 5 4.28 0.70 25.43
CA ALA A 5 4.65 -0.71 25.43
C ALA A 5 3.47 -1.63 25.84
N ALA A 6 2.49 -1.12 26.60
CA ALA A 6 1.29 -1.85 27.01
C ALA A 6 0.12 -1.85 25.99
N CYS A 7 0.13 -0.98 24.96
CA CYS A 7 -0.94 -0.92 23.94
C CYS A 7 -0.56 -1.56 22.61
N ASN A 8 0.60 -2.21 22.52
CA ASN A 8 1.00 -2.95 21.34
C ASN A 8 0.39 -4.36 21.37
N SER A 9 -0.34 -4.74 20.32
CA SER A 9 -0.94 -6.08 20.17
C SER A 9 0.08 -7.20 20.35
N ALA A 10 1.34 -7.00 19.95
CA ALA A 10 2.40 -7.98 20.17
C ALA A 10 2.65 -8.26 21.66
N THR A 11 2.71 -7.23 22.50
CA THR A 11 2.87 -7.38 23.95
C THR A 11 1.61 -7.95 24.60
N HIS A 12 0.43 -7.49 24.19
CA HIS A 12 -0.84 -8.01 24.72
C HIS A 12 -1.01 -9.52 24.45
N LEU A 13 -0.59 -9.98 23.28
CA LEU A 13 -0.63 -11.39 22.89
C LEU A 13 0.58 -12.19 23.41
N GLY A 14 1.52 -11.56 24.12
CA GLY A 14 2.73 -12.19 24.62
C GLY A 14 3.64 -12.71 23.50
N LEU A 15 3.78 -11.96 22.41
CA LEU A 15 4.64 -12.26 21.26
C LEU A 15 5.99 -11.53 21.33
N ASP A 16 6.14 -10.58 22.25
CA ASP A 16 7.37 -9.82 22.54
C ASP A 16 8.41 -10.62 23.35
N ASN A 17 8.58 -11.89 22.99
CA ASN A 17 9.51 -12.82 23.62
C ASN A 17 10.37 -13.55 22.58
N ASP A 18 11.12 -14.54 23.03
CA ASP A 18 12.12 -15.22 22.20
C ASP A 18 11.49 -16.08 21.09
N LYS A 19 10.24 -16.55 21.26
CA LYS A 19 9.47 -17.21 20.19
C LYS A 19 9.20 -16.23 19.06
N GLY A 20 8.87 -14.99 19.42
CA GLY A 20 8.71 -13.88 18.49
C GLY A 20 7.53 -14.05 17.52
N PHE A 21 7.55 -13.25 16.47
CA PHE A 21 6.52 -13.20 15.44
C PHE A 21 7.08 -12.75 14.10
N PHE A 22 6.29 -12.97 13.05
CA PHE A 22 6.52 -12.44 11.70
C PHE A 22 5.41 -11.44 11.38
N ILE A 23 5.74 -10.43 10.58
CA ILE A 23 4.75 -9.51 10.02
C ILE A 23 4.68 -9.72 8.51
N PHE A 24 3.45 -9.82 8.01
CA PHE A 24 3.13 -9.57 6.61
C PHE A 24 2.26 -8.31 6.57
N GLY A 25 2.71 -7.30 5.85
CA GLY A 25 1.97 -6.07 5.62
C GLY A 25 1.68 -5.91 4.14
N GLN A 26 0.40 -5.75 3.79
CA GLN A 26 -0.04 -5.48 2.42
C GLN A 26 -0.42 -4.00 2.28
N SER A 27 -0.03 -3.36 1.15
CA SER A 27 -0.34 -1.96 0.87
C SER A 27 0.14 -1.02 1.97
N TRP A 28 -0.73 -0.12 2.47
CA TRP A 28 -0.52 0.68 3.68
C TRP A 28 0.00 -0.16 4.88
N GLY A 29 -0.49 -1.39 5.04
CA GLY A 29 -0.01 -2.31 6.08
C GLY A 29 1.47 -2.69 5.92
N GLY A 30 1.98 -2.71 4.69
CA GLY A 30 3.39 -2.86 4.37
C GLY A 30 4.21 -1.65 4.83
N MET A 31 3.71 -0.44 4.56
CA MET A 31 4.32 0.80 5.07
C MET A 31 4.37 0.81 6.60
N LEU A 32 3.24 0.49 7.24
CA LEU A 32 3.12 0.43 8.69
C LEU A 32 4.04 -0.64 9.28
N GLY A 33 4.16 -1.80 8.63
CA GLY A 33 5.08 -2.87 9.01
C GLY A 33 6.55 -2.43 8.93
N GLY A 34 6.93 -1.72 7.87
CA GLY A 34 8.25 -1.09 7.72
C GLY A 34 8.52 -0.07 8.82
N ALA A 35 7.61 0.88 9.01
CA ALA A 35 7.68 1.90 10.05
C ALA A 35 7.84 1.29 11.45
N TYR A 36 7.03 0.27 11.78
CA TYR A 36 7.12 -0.47 13.04
C TYR A 36 8.48 -1.18 13.18
N ALA A 37 8.99 -1.80 12.12
CA ALA A 37 10.28 -2.48 12.14
C ALA A 37 11.47 -1.52 12.37
N THR A 38 11.37 -0.25 11.98
CA THR A 38 12.42 0.75 12.29
C THR A 38 12.61 0.99 13.80
N THR A 39 11.58 0.69 14.60
CA THR A 39 11.63 0.79 16.07
C THR A 39 12.33 -0.39 16.75
N ARG A 40 12.74 -1.41 15.98
CA ARG A 40 13.36 -2.66 16.45
C ARG A 40 12.57 -3.35 17.58
N PRO A 41 11.29 -3.65 17.33
CA PRO A 41 10.43 -4.22 18.34
C PRO A 41 10.92 -5.60 18.76
N ARG A 42 10.95 -5.85 20.08
CA ARG A 42 11.31 -7.16 20.61
C ARG A 42 10.39 -8.23 20.04
N GLY A 43 10.97 -9.34 19.60
CA GLY A 43 10.23 -10.49 19.08
C GLY A 43 9.98 -10.46 17.58
N LEU A 44 10.14 -9.33 16.88
CA LEU A 44 10.05 -9.35 15.41
C LEU A 44 11.22 -10.17 14.84
N LYS A 45 10.90 -11.18 14.03
CA LYS A 45 11.89 -12.09 13.45
C LYS A 45 12.09 -11.88 11.95
N ARG A 46 11.03 -11.53 11.22
CA ARG A 46 11.00 -11.30 9.76
C ARG A 46 9.85 -10.37 9.41
N LEU A 47 10.02 -9.64 8.31
CA LEU A 47 9.00 -8.78 7.72
C LEU A 47 8.81 -9.14 6.24
N VAL A 48 7.57 -9.17 5.79
CA VAL A 48 7.20 -9.18 4.37
C VAL A 48 6.43 -7.91 4.08
N ILE A 49 6.91 -7.12 3.12
CA ILE A 49 6.23 -5.93 2.60
C ILE A 49 5.66 -6.30 1.23
N GLY A 50 4.35 -6.50 1.17
CA GLY A 50 3.60 -6.79 -0.05
C GLY A 50 2.93 -5.54 -0.59
N SER A 51 3.29 -5.10 -1.79
CA SER A 51 2.73 -3.92 -2.47
C SER A 51 2.73 -2.66 -1.60
N GLY A 52 3.69 -2.54 -0.68
CA GLY A 52 3.78 -1.44 0.28
C GLY A 52 4.80 -0.39 -0.16
N PRO A 53 4.37 0.81 -0.60
CA PRO A 53 5.31 1.85 -1.02
C PRO A 53 6.20 2.31 0.14
N ALA A 54 7.44 2.72 -0.11
CA ALA A 54 8.30 3.32 0.91
C ALA A 54 7.92 4.77 1.24
N SER A 55 7.34 5.45 0.25
CA SER A 55 7.06 6.88 0.23
C SER A 55 5.75 7.14 -0.48
N ILE A 56 4.84 7.87 0.15
CA ILE A 56 3.59 8.31 -0.49
C ILE A 56 3.86 9.30 -1.65
N PRO A 57 4.79 10.24 -1.56
CA PRO A 57 5.20 11.04 -2.71
C PRO A 57 5.60 10.19 -3.95
N LEU A 58 6.42 9.15 -3.76
CA LEU A 58 6.78 8.25 -4.86
C LEU A 58 5.60 7.41 -5.34
N TYR A 59 4.70 6.99 -4.44
CA TYR A 59 3.45 6.35 -4.83
C TYR A 59 2.61 7.24 -5.76
N VAL A 60 2.45 8.52 -5.43
CA VAL A 60 1.71 9.47 -6.26
C VAL A 60 2.38 9.66 -7.63
N GLU A 61 3.71 9.66 -7.70
CA GLU A 61 4.45 9.66 -8.97
C GLU A 61 4.17 8.38 -9.79
N GLY A 62 4.27 7.21 -9.16
CA GLY A 62 3.99 5.92 -9.81
C GLY A 62 2.55 5.84 -10.33
N VAL A 63 1.56 6.27 -9.56
CA VAL A 63 0.16 6.32 -10.00
C VAL A 63 0.00 7.21 -11.24
N LYS A 64 0.64 8.38 -11.28
CA LYS A 64 0.62 9.27 -12.46
C LYS A 64 1.22 8.59 -13.70
N GLU A 65 2.32 7.86 -13.56
CA GLU A 65 2.91 7.10 -14.67
C GLU A 65 1.95 6.04 -15.21
N LEU A 66 1.27 5.32 -14.32
CA LEU A 66 0.29 4.30 -14.69
C LEU A 66 -0.96 4.90 -15.36
N LEU A 67 -1.43 6.04 -14.86
CA LEU A 67 -2.53 6.80 -15.47
C LEU A 67 -2.21 7.24 -16.90
N ASN A 68 -0.99 7.74 -17.14
CA ASN A 68 -0.52 8.13 -18.47
C ASN A 68 -0.46 6.95 -19.46
N GLY A 69 -0.44 5.71 -18.96
CA GLY A 69 -0.47 4.47 -19.74
C GLY A 69 -1.88 3.93 -20.06
N LEU A 70 -2.94 4.68 -19.75
CA LEU A 70 -4.33 4.32 -20.07
C LEU A 70 -4.75 4.81 -21.47
N PRO A 71 -5.88 4.34 -22.03
CA PRO A 71 -6.47 4.93 -23.23
C PRO A 71 -6.75 6.45 -23.06
N PRO A 72 -6.53 7.29 -24.08
CA PRO A 72 -6.68 8.74 -23.97
C PRO A 72 -8.07 9.21 -23.48
N ASP A 73 -9.13 8.54 -23.91
CA ASP A 73 -10.53 8.82 -23.50
C ASP A 73 -10.75 8.55 -22.00
N VAL A 74 -10.11 7.51 -21.46
CA VAL A 74 -10.14 7.20 -20.03
C VAL A 74 -9.38 8.26 -19.23
N GLN A 75 -8.21 8.70 -19.71
CA GLN A 75 -7.42 9.76 -19.07
C GLN A 75 -8.19 11.08 -19.02
N GLU A 76 -8.79 11.49 -20.14
CA GLU A 76 -9.59 12.72 -20.25
C GLU A 76 -10.79 12.67 -19.28
N THR A 77 -11.52 11.55 -19.25
CA THR A 77 -12.66 11.37 -18.34
C THR A 77 -12.25 11.51 -16.87
N LEU A 78 -11.13 10.87 -16.47
CA LEU A 78 -10.61 10.97 -15.11
C LEU A 78 -10.22 12.41 -14.76
N ALA A 79 -9.44 13.07 -15.62
CA ALA A 79 -8.98 14.43 -15.41
C ALA A 79 -10.15 15.42 -15.27
N GLU A 80 -11.16 15.34 -16.15
CA GLU A 80 -12.33 16.21 -16.08
C GLU A 80 -13.15 16.01 -14.79
N CYS A 81 -13.34 14.76 -14.39
CA CYS A 81 -14.09 14.45 -13.17
C CYS A 81 -13.35 14.92 -11.93
N GLU A 82 -12.02 14.77 -11.90
CA GLU A 82 -11.18 15.26 -10.81
C GLU A 82 -11.19 16.79 -10.73
N GLU A 83 -11.09 17.50 -11.86
CA GLU A 83 -11.18 18.97 -11.90
C GLU A 83 -12.52 19.49 -11.36
N LYS A 84 -13.61 18.77 -11.66
CA LYS A 84 -14.97 19.09 -11.19
C LYS A 84 -15.25 18.58 -9.77
N ALA A 85 -14.30 17.89 -9.14
CA ALA A 85 -14.48 17.15 -7.89
C ALA A 85 -15.66 16.15 -7.92
N ASP A 86 -16.03 15.64 -9.09
CA ASP A 86 -17.11 14.68 -9.31
C ASP A 86 -16.58 13.24 -9.38
N THR A 87 -15.93 12.81 -8.29
CA THR A 87 -15.33 11.47 -8.16
C THR A 87 -16.35 10.39 -7.78
N THR A 88 -17.65 10.72 -7.82
CA THR A 88 -18.74 9.79 -7.46
C THR A 88 -19.67 9.46 -8.63
N SER A 89 -19.52 10.16 -9.76
CA SER A 89 -20.24 9.91 -11.01
C SER A 89 -20.02 8.49 -11.56
N ASN A 90 -20.94 8.03 -12.40
CA ASN A 90 -20.82 6.72 -13.04
C ASN A 90 -19.69 6.72 -14.08
N GLU A 91 -19.48 7.87 -14.73
CA GLU A 91 -18.43 8.16 -15.68
C GLU A 91 -17.05 8.01 -15.02
N TYR A 92 -16.85 8.66 -13.87
CA TYR A 92 -15.61 8.52 -13.10
C TYR A 92 -15.39 7.08 -12.64
N LYS A 93 -16.42 6.43 -12.08
CA LYS A 93 -16.32 5.02 -11.63
C LYS A 93 -15.97 4.08 -12.77
N ALA A 94 -16.52 4.28 -13.97
CA ALA A 94 -16.22 3.48 -15.14
C ALA A 94 -14.76 3.67 -15.59
N ALA A 95 -14.30 4.93 -15.68
CA ALA A 95 -12.93 5.24 -16.06
C ALA A 95 -11.91 4.74 -15.02
N ALA A 96 -12.15 4.99 -13.74
CA ALA A 96 -11.36 4.48 -12.62
C ALA A 96 -11.34 2.95 -12.61
N GLY A 97 -12.45 2.31 -12.98
CA GLY A 97 -12.57 0.86 -13.12
C GLY A 97 -11.57 0.24 -14.11
N VAL A 98 -11.23 0.94 -15.19
CA VAL A 98 -10.21 0.49 -16.16
C VAL A 98 -8.84 0.40 -15.51
N TRP A 99 -8.46 1.43 -14.75
CA TRP A 99 -7.20 1.44 -14.01
C TRP A 99 -7.20 0.39 -12.89
N MET A 100 -8.28 0.32 -12.09
CA MET A 100 -8.44 -0.63 -10.99
C MET A 100 -8.33 -2.08 -11.46
N LYS A 101 -8.97 -2.42 -12.59
CA LYS A 101 -8.88 -3.77 -13.20
C LYS A 101 -7.46 -4.10 -13.66
N LYS A 102 -6.67 -3.11 -14.06
CA LYS A 102 -5.32 -3.32 -14.56
C LYS A 102 -4.29 -3.41 -13.44
N HIS A 103 -4.43 -2.57 -12.41
CA HIS A 103 -3.39 -2.29 -11.43
C HIS A 103 -3.69 -2.76 -10.00
N VAL A 104 -4.96 -2.95 -9.65
CA VAL A 104 -5.36 -3.37 -8.31
C VAL A 104 -5.79 -4.83 -8.29
N PHE A 105 -6.93 -5.14 -8.92
CA PHE A 105 -7.46 -6.50 -9.01
C PHE A 105 -7.67 -6.91 -10.46
N ARG A 106 -6.84 -7.86 -10.93
CA ARG A 106 -6.89 -8.39 -12.30
C ARG A 106 -7.81 -9.62 -12.46
N LEU A 107 -8.59 -9.95 -11.43
CA LEU A 107 -9.58 -11.03 -11.48
C LEU A 107 -10.87 -10.53 -12.12
N ASP A 108 -11.58 -11.44 -12.80
CA ASP A 108 -12.93 -11.16 -13.28
C ASP A 108 -13.97 -11.24 -12.15
N GLU A 109 -13.72 -12.06 -11.12
CA GLU A 109 -14.55 -12.19 -9.92
C GLU A 109 -13.72 -11.97 -8.66
N PHE A 110 -14.21 -11.12 -7.76
CA PHE A 110 -13.52 -10.84 -6.49
C PHE A 110 -13.88 -11.90 -5.43
N PRO A 111 -12.87 -12.44 -4.72
CA PRO A 111 -13.11 -13.30 -3.57
C PRO A 111 -13.96 -12.59 -2.53
N ARG A 112 -14.75 -13.37 -1.77
CA ARG A 112 -15.65 -12.83 -0.75
C ARG A 112 -14.96 -11.88 0.24
N ALA A 113 -13.75 -12.22 0.68
CA ALA A 113 -12.97 -11.39 1.60
C ALA A 113 -12.63 -9.99 1.04
N VAL A 114 -12.40 -9.89 -0.29
CA VAL A 114 -12.16 -8.60 -0.96
C VAL A 114 -13.45 -7.79 -0.97
N LEU A 115 -14.59 -8.42 -1.31
CA LEU A 115 -15.90 -7.77 -1.30
C LEU A 115 -16.27 -7.25 0.09
N ASP A 116 -16.05 -8.06 1.14
CA ASP A 116 -16.31 -7.66 2.53
C ASP A 116 -15.42 -6.47 2.94
N THR A 117 -14.17 -6.42 2.48
CA THR A 117 -13.27 -5.27 2.72
C THR A 117 -13.80 -4.00 2.08
N ILE A 118 -14.22 -4.08 0.80
CA ILE A 118 -14.81 -2.95 0.07
C ILE A 118 -16.11 -2.48 0.76
N GLU A 119 -16.95 -3.40 1.23
CA GLU A 119 -18.20 -3.08 1.93
C GLU A 119 -17.93 -2.40 3.28
N ASN A 120 -16.95 -2.88 4.05
CA ASN A 120 -16.56 -2.27 5.32
C ASN A 120 -16.09 -0.83 5.12
N THR A 121 -15.23 -0.57 4.13
CA THR A 121 -14.76 0.79 3.83
C THR A 121 -15.88 1.71 3.37
N LYS A 122 -16.89 1.20 2.65
CA LYS A 122 -18.08 1.99 2.26
C LYS A 122 -18.99 2.30 3.45
N THR A 123 -19.13 1.35 4.36
CA THR A 123 -20.00 1.47 5.53
C THR A 123 -19.45 2.49 6.52
N ASP A 124 -18.13 2.48 6.73
CA ASP A 124 -17.44 3.49 7.52
C ASP A 124 -16.14 3.93 6.83
N PRO A 125 -16.17 5.01 6.03
CA PRO A 125 -15.01 5.49 5.30
C PRO A 125 -14.11 6.39 6.15
N THR A 126 -14.39 6.57 7.46
CA THR A 126 -13.77 7.61 8.30
C THR A 126 -12.25 7.56 8.25
N VAL A 127 -11.67 6.39 8.49
CA VAL A 127 -10.19 6.22 8.49
C VAL A 127 -9.63 6.41 7.10
N TYR A 128 -10.21 5.76 6.09
CA TYR A 128 -9.71 5.81 4.71
C TYR A 128 -9.72 7.25 4.16
N THR A 129 -10.84 7.95 4.27
CA THR A 129 -10.99 9.33 3.76
C THR A 129 -10.14 10.33 4.53
N THR A 130 -9.96 10.15 5.84
CA THR A 130 -9.09 11.02 6.65
C THR A 130 -7.61 10.82 6.32
N MET A 131 -7.18 9.57 6.20
CA MET A 131 -5.77 9.22 6.04
C MET A 131 -5.31 9.30 4.59
N CYS A 132 -6.01 8.60 3.70
CA CYS A 132 -5.70 8.49 2.28
C CYS A 132 -6.29 9.69 1.53
N GLY A 133 -7.61 9.84 1.57
CA GLY A 133 -8.33 10.85 0.80
C GLY A 133 -9.49 10.23 0.02
N PRO A 134 -9.99 10.90 -1.04
CA PRO A 134 -11.16 10.44 -1.78
C PRO A 134 -10.90 9.21 -2.66
N SER A 135 -9.65 8.95 -3.07
CA SER A 135 -9.30 7.80 -3.90
C SER A 135 -7.79 7.54 -3.96
N GLU A 136 -7.40 6.37 -4.49
CA GLU A 136 -6.01 5.99 -4.79
C GLU A 136 -5.28 6.96 -5.74
N PHE A 137 -6.01 7.72 -6.56
CA PHE A 137 -5.44 8.72 -7.47
C PHE A 137 -5.06 10.03 -6.78
N GLN A 138 -5.67 10.30 -5.62
CA GLN A 138 -5.57 11.59 -4.94
C GLN A 138 -5.37 11.40 -3.44
N ILE A 139 -4.11 11.17 -3.06
CA ILE A 139 -3.71 11.10 -1.66
C ILE A 139 -3.61 12.51 -1.08
N THR A 140 -4.71 12.98 -0.50
CA THR A 140 -4.86 14.35 0.04
C THR A 140 -4.94 14.39 1.56
N GLY A 141 -5.13 13.23 2.18
CA GLY A 141 -5.30 13.07 3.62
C GLY A 141 -4.02 13.28 4.43
N THR A 142 -4.01 12.73 5.65
CA THR A 142 -2.90 12.91 6.60
C THR A 142 -1.63 12.15 6.23
N ILE A 143 -1.69 11.16 5.34
CA ILE A 143 -0.51 10.36 4.97
C ILE A 143 0.27 10.92 3.77
N LYS A 144 -0.23 11.97 3.10
CA LYS A 144 0.31 12.46 1.82
C LYS A 144 1.83 12.73 1.79
N ASP A 145 2.40 13.11 2.94
CA ASP A 145 3.82 13.46 3.09
C ASP A 145 4.64 12.36 3.78
N MET A 146 4.05 11.18 4.03
CA MET A 146 4.75 10.10 4.72
C MET A 146 5.81 9.45 3.83
N ASP A 147 7.03 9.40 4.35
CA ASP A 147 8.18 8.75 3.74
C ASP A 147 9.01 8.05 4.82
N PHE A 148 9.17 6.73 4.68
CA PHE A 148 9.94 5.91 5.60
C PHE A 148 11.33 5.53 5.07
N THR A 149 11.65 5.95 3.85
CA THR A 149 12.96 5.70 3.20
C THR A 149 14.13 6.12 4.09
N PRO A 150 14.14 7.32 4.71
CA PRO A 150 15.30 7.78 5.49
C PRO A 150 15.62 6.89 6.70
N ASP A 151 14.63 6.18 7.23
CA ASP A 151 14.75 5.36 8.43
C ASP A 151 14.79 3.85 8.14
N ALA A 152 14.63 3.44 6.88
CA ALA A 152 14.59 2.04 6.47
C ALA A 152 15.87 1.27 6.84
N HIS A 153 17.03 1.94 6.85
CA HIS A 153 18.31 1.39 7.29
C HIS A 153 18.32 0.91 8.76
N LYS A 154 17.35 1.33 9.58
CA LYS A 154 17.22 0.90 10.99
C LYS A 154 16.68 -0.52 11.13
N ILE A 155 16.00 -1.06 10.11
CA ILE A 155 15.40 -2.39 10.10
C ILE A 155 16.51 -3.46 10.14
N ASP A 156 16.53 -4.30 11.18
CA ASP A 156 17.62 -5.26 11.45
C ASP A 156 17.24 -6.73 11.24
N VAL A 157 15.96 -7.00 10.98
CA VAL A 157 15.43 -8.32 10.63
C VAL A 157 15.48 -8.57 9.12
N PRO A 158 15.50 -9.83 8.66
CA PRO A 158 15.33 -10.14 7.25
C PRO A 158 13.98 -9.66 6.69
N VAL A 159 14.03 -9.02 5.52
CA VAL A 159 12.86 -8.49 4.81
C VAL A 159 12.69 -9.16 3.44
N LEU A 160 11.46 -9.50 3.09
CA LEU A 160 11.06 -9.85 1.72
C LEU A 160 10.14 -8.76 1.18
N LEU A 161 10.53 -8.15 0.06
CA LEU A 161 9.68 -7.25 -0.72
C LEU A 161 8.98 -8.05 -1.82
N LEU A 162 7.70 -7.79 -2.02
CA LEU A 162 6.87 -8.36 -3.06
C LEU A 162 6.00 -7.24 -3.65
N ASN A 163 5.97 -7.11 -4.97
CA ASN A 163 5.00 -6.27 -5.68
C ASN A 163 4.72 -6.88 -7.05
N GLY A 164 3.49 -6.72 -7.52
CA GLY A 164 3.00 -7.21 -8.81
C GLY A 164 3.72 -6.57 -10.00
N ARG A 165 3.83 -7.29 -11.13
CA ARG A 165 4.32 -6.67 -12.39
C ARG A 165 3.45 -5.50 -12.85
N TYR A 166 2.15 -5.56 -12.54
CA TYR A 166 1.18 -4.54 -12.88
C TYR A 166 0.72 -3.74 -11.66
N ASP A 167 1.39 -3.83 -10.52
CA ASP A 167 0.98 -3.21 -9.25
C ASP A 167 0.85 -1.68 -9.35
N GLU A 168 -0.10 -1.11 -8.59
CA GLU A 168 -0.15 0.34 -8.35
C GLU A 168 1.03 0.82 -7.50
N ALA A 169 1.51 -0.03 -6.60
CA ALA A 169 2.80 0.11 -5.93
C ALA A 169 3.90 -0.46 -6.85
N SER A 170 4.19 0.27 -7.93
CA SER A 170 5.18 -0.10 -8.93
C SER A 170 6.60 -0.24 -8.35
N ASP A 171 7.55 -0.68 -9.17
CA ASP A 171 8.95 -0.82 -8.73
C ASP A 171 9.52 0.50 -8.19
N LEU A 172 9.15 1.65 -8.76
CA LEU A 172 9.49 2.98 -8.25
C LEU A 172 9.14 3.15 -6.76
N CYS A 173 7.99 2.62 -6.37
CA CYS A 173 7.46 2.76 -5.02
C CYS A 173 8.17 1.86 -4.00
N VAL A 174 8.72 0.72 -4.45
CA VAL A 174 9.28 -0.34 -3.60
C VAL A 174 10.81 -0.33 -3.59
N GLU A 175 11.44 0.13 -4.67
CA GLU A 175 12.90 0.24 -4.82
C GLU A 175 13.60 0.93 -3.62
N PRO A 176 13.06 2.01 -3.01
CA PRO A 176 13.72 2.64 -1.87
C PRO A 176 13.87 1.69 -0.67
N TRP A 177 12.90 0.79 -0.43
CA TRP A 177 13.07 -0.26 0.58
C TRP A 177 14.23 -1.19 0.26
N PHE A 178 14.41 -1.54 -1.02
CA PHE A 178 15.49 -2.42 -1.45
C PHE A 178 16.87 -1.76 -1.31
N GLY A 179 16.95 -0.46 -1.60
CA GLY A 179 18.19 0.32 -1.49
C GLY A 179 18.65 0.54 -0.06
N GLU A 180 17.70 0.76 0.87
CA GLU A 180 18.03 1.20 2.23
C GLU A 180 18.02 0.08 3.29
N ILE A 181 17.25 -1.00 3.10
CA ILE A 181 17.17 -2.08 4.10
C ILE A 181 18.40 -3.01 4.00
N PRO A 182 19.19 -3.23 5.07
CA PRO A 182 20.43 -4.00 4.98
C PRO A 182 20.26 -5.49 4.65
N LYS A 183 19.12 -6.10 5.01
CA LYS A 183 18.86 -7.54 4.88
C LYS A 183 17.59 -7.79 4.08
N VAL A 184 17.58 -7.32 2.85
CA VAL A 184 16.39 -7.37 2.00
C VAL A 184 16.59 -8.28 0.79
N LYS A 185 15.52 -8.97 0.41
CA LYS A 185 15.37 -9.62 -0.89
C LYS A 185 14.12 -9.07 -1.54
N TRP A 186 14.18 -8.89 -2.84
CA TRP A 186 13.03 -8.48 -3.64
C TRP A 186 12.63 -9.62 -4.58
N GLY A 187 11.44 -10.17 -4.35
CA GLY A 187 10.81 -11.12 -5.26
C GLY A 187 9.94 -10.38 -6.25
N ALA A 188 10.35 -10.34 -7.51
CA ALA A 188 9.49 -9.85 -8.58
C ALA A 188 8.35 -10.88 -8.82
N ALA A 189 7.12 -10.39 -8.74
CA ALA A 189 5.90 -11.14 -9.01
C ALA A 189 5.85 -11.68 -10.46
N ARG A 190 5.10 -12.76 -10.66
CA ARG A 190 4.97 -13.47 -11.94
C ARG A 190 4.09 -12.70 -12.93
N ALA A 191 4.10 -13.15 -14.18
CA ALA A 191 3.29 -12.57 -15.25
C ALA A 191 1.79 -12.60 -14.89
N GLY A 192 1.20 -11.42 -14.67
CA GLY A 192 -0.24 -11.24 -14.44
C GLY A 192 -0.63 -10.77 -13.05
N GLU A 193 0.30 -10.71 -12.10
CA GLU A 193 0.09 -10.27 -10.70
C GLU A 193 0.04 -8.73 -10.57
N SER A 194 -0.77 -8.25 -9.60
CA SER A 194 -1.04 -6.83 -9.29
C SER A 194 -1.29 -6.65 -7.79
N HIS A 195 -1.72 -5.47 -7.34
CA HIS A 195 -1.80 -5.10 -5.92
C HIS A 195 -2.51 -6.10 -4.99
N GLY A 196 -3.65 -6.64 -5.46
CA GLY A 196 -4.50 -7.53 -4.68
C GLY A 196 -4.14 -9.02 -4.75
N LEU A 197 -3.18 -9.40 -5.61
CA LEU A 197 -2.76 -10.78 -5.87
C LEU A 197 -1.24 -10.83 -6.08
N LEU A 198 -0.53 -11.00 -4.98
CA LEU A 198 0.90 -11.36 -4.90
C LEU A 198 1.09 -12.87 -4.72
#